data_AF-A0A5S9M1C5-F1
#
_entry.id   AF-A0A5S9M1C5-F1
#
_cell.length_a   1.000
_cell.length_b   1.000
_cell.length_c   1.000
_cell.angle_alpha   90.00
_cell.angle_beta   90.00
_cell.angle_gamma   90.00
#
_symmetry.space_group_name_H-M   'P 1'
#
loop_
_entity.id
_entity.type
_entity.pdbx_description
1 polymer ?
#
loop_
_entity_poly.entity_id
_entity_poly.type
_entity_poly.pdbx_seq_one_letter_code
_entity_poly.pdbx_strand_id
1 'polypeptide(L)'
;MFTNGTQFVYGMIESRKMLFFEKLFKVVMKLLLVIDVGNTNTVLGVYHNGDLNYHWRIETSRHKTEDEFGMSIRGFIRLCGADV
;
A
#
# COMPACT_ATOMS: atom_id res chain seq x y z
N MET A 1 -3.77 5.67 20.65
CA MET A 1 -4.56 4.69 19.88
C MET A 1 -4.16 4.85 18.42
N PHE A 2 -3.18 4.07 17.95
CA PHE A 2 -2.77 3.97 16.54
C PHE A 2 -2.38 2.50 16.31
N THR A 3 -3.04 1.83 15.38
CA THR A 3 -3.00 0.38 15.17
C THR A 3 -1.95 0.00 14.12
N ASN A 4 -0.73 -0.31 14.54
CA ASN A 4 0.36 -0.59 13.61
C ASN A 4 1.03 -1.94 13.91
N GLY A 5 0.52 -3.02 13.31
CA GLY A 5 1.23 -4.31 13.25
C GLY A 5 2.61 -4.16 12.59
N THR A 6 2.76 -3.18 11.69
CA THR A 6 4.03 -2.82 11.05
C THR A 6 5.03 -2.22 12.04
N GLN A 7 4.61 -1.35 12.96
CA GLN A 7 5.52 -0.77 13.96
C GLN A 7 6.07 -1.81 14.93
N PHE A 8 5.32 -2.88 15.21
CA PHE A 8 5.78 -3.97 16.07
C PHE A 8 6.98 -4.73 15.46
N VAL A 9 7.04 -4.89 14.13
CA VAL A 9 8.17 -5.51 13.45
C VAL A 9 9.39 -4.58 13.41
N TYR A 10 9.16 -3.27 13.25
CA TYR A 10 10.22 -2.26 13.23
C TYR A 10 10.85 -1.96 14.60
N GLY A 11 10.15 -2.22 15.71
CA GLY A 11 10.61 -1.90 17.07
C GLY A 11 11.81 -2.70 17.58
N MET A 12 12.27 -3.74 16.87
CA MET A 12 13.29 -4.68 17.36
C MET A 12 14.70 -4.49 16.76
N ILE A 13 14.94 -3.42 15.98
CA ILE A 13 16.17 -3.27 15.18
C ILE A 13 16.89 -1.97 15.54
N GLU A 14 18.21 -2.05 15.85
CA GLU A 14 19.07 -0.90 16.14
C GLU A 14 18.98 0.20 15.06
N SER A 15 19.08 1.47 15.49
CA SER A 15 18.84 2.67 14.67
C SER A 15 19.61 2.73 13.35
N ARG A 16 20.82 2.14 13.27
CA ARG A 16 21.61 2.06 12.02
C ARG A 16 21.13 0.95 11.06
N LYS A 17 20.66 -0.18 11.59
CA LYS A 17 20.04 -1.25 10.77
C LYS A 17 18.66 -0.83 10.30
N MET A 18 17.90 -0.06 11.08
CA MET A 18 16.62 0.51 10.68
C MET A 18 16.77 1.49 9.50
N LEU A 19 17.74 2.41 9.56
CA LEU A 19 17.99 3.34 8.45
C LEU A 19 18.43 2.62 7.17
N PHE A 20 19.29 1.59 7.29
CA PHE A 20 19.68 0.77 6.15
C PHE A 20 18.50 -0.02 5.58
N PHE A 21 17.65 -0.59 6.44
CA PHE A 21 16.47 -1.34 6.02
C PHE A 21 15.43 -0.45 5.36
N GLU A 22 15.15 0.75 5.89
CA GLU A 22 14.29 1.73 5.21
C GLU A 22 14.87 2.14 3.85
N LYS A 23 16.18 2.40 3.79
CA LYS A 23 16.84 2.79 2.55
C LYS A 23 16.84 1.64 1.54
N LEU A 24 17.07 0.41 1.98
CA LEU A 24 16.98 -0.80 1.16
C LEU A 24 15.55 -1.04 0.69
N PHE A 25 14.54 -0.86 1.55
CA PHE A 25 13.14 -1.02 1.21
C PHE A 25 12.71 0.02 0.15
N LYS A 26 13.13 1.29 0.30
CA LYS A 26 12.93 2.35 -0.70
C LYS A 26 13.72 2.12 -1.99
N VAL A 27 14.91 1.53 -1.91
CA VAL A 27 15.78 1.25 -3.08
C VAL A 27 15.30 0.03 -3.88
N VAL A 28 14.75 -0.99 -3.21
CA VAL A 28 14.27 -2.22 -3.83
C VAL A 28 12.82 -2.08 -4.31
N MET A 29 12.00 -1.26 -3.65
CA MET A 29 10.60 -1.02 -4.04
C MET A 29 10.43 0.43 -4.52
N LYS A 30 10.63 0.67 -5.83
CA LYS A 30 10.35 1.97 -6.44
C LYS A 30 8.85 2.31 -6.42
N LEU A 31 7.98 1.30 -6.43
CA LEU A 31 6.53 1.41 -6.40
C LEU A 31 5.95 0.39 -5.41
N LEU A 32 5.05 0.83 -4.52
CA LEU A 32 4.39 -0.01 -3.53
C LEU A 32 2.89 0.25 -3.57
N LEU A 33 2.10 -0.80 -3.82
CA LEU A 33 0.65 -0.76 -3.63
C LEU A 33 0.33 -1.19 -2.20
N VAL A 34 -0.39 -0.36 -1.48
CA VAL A 34 -0.94 -0.66 -0.15
C VAL A 34 -2.46 -0.74 -0.23
N ILE A 35 -3.05 -1.68 0.51
CA ILE A 35 -4.49 -1.85 0.60
C ILE A 35 -4.85 -1.96 2.08
N ASP A 36 -5.69 -1.05 2.55
CA ASP A 36 -6.26 -1.05 3.90
C ASP A 36 -7.75 -1.39 3.80
N VAL A 37 -8.13 -2.59 4.23
CA VAL A 37 -9.49 -3.12 4.12
C VAL A 37 -10.23 -2.84 5.43
N GLY A 38 -11.04 -1.79 5.44
CA GLY A 38 -11.94 -1.48 6.56
C GLY A 38 -13.30 -2.18 6.43
N ASN A 39 -14.15 -2.04 7.45
CA ASN A 39 -15.49 -2.65 7.45
C ASN A 39 -16.42 -2.06 6.38
N THR A 40 -16.34 -0.74 6.16
CA THR A 40 -17.23 -0.01 5.23
C THR A 40 -16.48 0.47 4.00
N ASN A 41 -15.18 0.74 4.13
CA ASN A 41 -14.38 1.26 3.03
C ASN A 41 -13.03 0.56 2.98
N THR A 42 -12.60 0.24 1.77
CA THR A 42 -11.24 -0.19 1.44
C THR A 42 -10.50 0.98 0.84
N VAL A 43 -9.32 1.28 1.36
CA VAL A 43 -8.42 2.32 0.84
C VAL A 43 -7.28 1.65 0.09
N LEU A 44 -7.07 2.05 -1.15
CA LEU A 44 -5.92 1.66 -1.96
C LEU A 44 -4.98 2.85 -2.08
N GLY A 45 -3.69 2.64 -1.90
CA GLY A 45 -2.68 3.68 -2.01
C GLY A 45 -1.48 3.21 -2.82
N VAL A 46 -0.96 4.08 -3.69
CA VAL A 46 0.27 3.82 -4.45
C VAL A 46 1.34 4.76 -3.95
N TYR A 47 2.39 4.18 -3.39
CA TYR A 47 3.59 4.88 -2.99
C TYR A 47 4.64 4.82 -4.09
N HIS A 48 5.25 5.95 -4.43
CA HIS A 48 6.39 6.02 -5.33
C HIS A 48 7.55 6.71 -4.60
N ASN A 49 8.70 6.05 -4.52
CA ASN A 49 9.89 6.53 -3.78
C ASN A 49 9.63 6.91 -2.31
N GLY A 50 8.59 6.32 -1.70
CA GLY A 50 8.23 6.55 -0.29
C GLY A 50 7.21 7.66 -0.06
N ASP A 51 6.75 8.35 -1.10
CA ASP A 51 5.65 9.31 -1.02
C ASP A 51 4.33 8.67 -1.48
N LEU A 52 3.21 9.03 -0.87
CA LEU A 52 1.88 8.56 -1.31
C LEU A 52 1.42 9.41 -2.49
N ASN A 53 1.55 8.88 -3.69
CA ASN A 53 1.23 9.62 -4.92
C ASN A 53 -0.26 9.56 -5.26
N TYR A 54 -0.89 8.42 -5.03
CA TYR A 54 -2.29 8.20 -5.40
C TYR A 54 -3.01 7.40 -4.32
N HIS A 55 -4.28 7.74 -4.06
CA HIS A 55 -5.13 6.93 -3.21
C HIS A 55 -6.58 6.96 -3.67
N TRP A 56 -7.28 5.85 -3.47
CA TRP A 56 -8.71 5.72 -3.73
C TRP A 56 -9.39 5.06 -2.56
N ARG A 57 -10.62 5.50 -2.31
CA ARG A 57 -11.51 4.89 -1.32
C ARG A 57 -12.67 4.26 -2.06
N ILE A 58 -12.83 2.97 -1.88
CA ILE A 58 -13.94 2.21 -2.43
C ILE A 58 -14.75 1.62 -1.28
N GLU A 59 -16.03 1.35 -1.52
CA GLU A 59 -16.83 0.60 -0.57
C GLU A 59 -16.27 -0.82 -0.39
N THR A 60 -16.22 -1.28 0.86
CA THR A 60 -15.89 -2.67 1.17
C THR A 60 -17.09 -3.54 0.83
N SER A 61 -17.01 -4.28 -0.28
CA SER A 61 -18.00 -5.28 -0.64
C SER A 61 -17.43 -6.68 -0.51
N ARG A 62 -18.03 -7.51 0.36
CA ARG A 62 -17.71 -8.94 0.49
C ARG A 62 -18.27 -9.78 -0.66
N HIS A 63 -19.19 -9.22 -1.42
CA HIS A 63 -19.82 -9.89 -2.56
C HIS A 63 -19.03 -9.68 -3.85
N LYS A 64 -18.02 -8.79 -3.86
CA LYS A 64 -17.17 -8.61 -5.02
C LYS A 64 -16.31 -9.85 -5.26
N THR A 65 -16.25 -10.27 -6.50
CA THR A 65 -15.35 -11.33 -6.94
C THR A 65 -13.92 -10.81 -7.06
N GLU A 66 -12.96 -11.75 -7.11
CA GLU A 66 -11.55 -11.42 -7.36
C GLU A 66 -11.38 -10.66 -8.68
N ASP A 67 -12.09 -11.08 -9.74
CA ASP A 67 -12.02 -10.43 -11.05
C ASP A 67 -12.54 -8.99 -11.02
N GLU A 68 -13.63 -8.72 -10.30
CA GLU A 68 -14.18 -7.37 -10.12
C GLU A 68 -13.21 -6.46 -9.36
N PHE A 69 -12.55 -7.00 -8.34
CA PHE A 69 -11.48 -6.31 -7.63
C PHE A 69 -10.29 -6.05 -8.56
N GLY A 70 -9.87 -7.05 -9.34
CA GLY A 70 -8.77 -6.94 -10.29
C GLY A 70 -9.04 -5.91 -11.38
N MET A 71 -10.26 -5.83 -11.91
CA MET A 71 -10.67 -4.78 -12.86
C MET A 71 -10.61 -3.38 -12.24
N SER A 72 -11.11 -3.24 -11.01
CA SER A 72 -11.07 -1.96 -10.29
C SER A 72 -9.63 -1.50 -10.06
N ILE A 73 -8.78 -2.39 -9.56
CA ILE A 73 -7.36 -2.12 -9.28
C ILE A 73 -6.61 -1.77 -10.56
N ARG A 74 -6.82 -2.53 -11.65
CA ARG A 74 -6.23 -2.22 -12.96
C ARG A 74 -6.64 -0.84 -13.46
N GLY A 75 -7.92 -0.48 -13.32
CA GLY A 75 -8.40 0.87 -13.65
C GLY A 75 -7.66 1.95 -12.88
N PHE A 76 -7.53 1.79 -11.56
CA PHE A 76 -6.80 2.73 -10.71
C PHE A 76 -5.32 2.85 -11.07
N ILE A 77 -4.64 1.73 -11.30
CA ILE A 77 -3.21 1.73 -11.69
C ILE A 77 -3.01 2.44 -13.04
N ARG A 78 -3.91 2.23 -14.00
CA ARG A 78 -3.86 2.91 -15.30
C ARG A 78 -4.01 4.42 -15.18
N LEU A 79 -4.82 4.91 -14.24
CA LEU A 79 -4.95 6.35 -13.96
C LEU A 79 -3.65 6.97 -13.42
N CYS A 80 -2.76 6.18 -12.80
CA CYS A 80 -1.44 6.65 -12.37
C CYS A 80 -0.44 6.81 -13.52
N GLY A 81 -0.78 6.38 -14.74
CA GLY A 81 0.18 6.27 -15.84
C GLY A 81 1.17 5.11 -15.68
N ALA A 82 0.89 4.16 -14.80
CA ALA A 82 1.61 2.89 -14.73
C ALA A 82 0.93 1.91 -15.69
N ASP A 83 1.56 1.64 -16.83
CA ASP A 83 1.13 0.58 -17.73
C ASP A 83 1.54 -0.77 -17.12
N VAL A 84 0.55 -1.55 -16.67
CA VAL A 84 0.71 -2.93 -16.15
C VAL A 84 0.11 -3.94 -17.12
#